data_AF-A0A9D7HQP7-F1
#
_entry.id   AF-A0A9D7HQP7-F1
#
_cell.length_a   1.000
_cell.length_b   1.000
_cell.length_c   1.000
_cell.angle_alpha   90.00
_cell.angle_beta   90.00
_cell.angle_gamma   90.00
#
_symmetry.space_group_name_H-M   'P 1'
#
loop_
_entity.id
_entity.type
_entity.pdbx_description
1 polymer ?
#
loop_
_entity_poly.entity_id
_entity_poly.type
_entity_poly.pdbx_seq_one_letter_code
_entity_poly.pdbx_strand_id
1 'polypeptide(L)'
;MPTRRGTGFILLPVVLLLTLVAAAAYMGNRETGLASAMAGGATDMDKARYAAEAGLHRTIVQMHSKGCGGSYPAFFFSPMQDNAFDDGKYYAYAGALSGSPVTIYSTGTYGDASITLTRQNVPMHQATTTTITLQPGSEGFDTYLKSTGANYSSSDSLVANAGTAFPLIRYDLAAVPAGSHVTAATLSGYAIGVGGSGSVALHRVTRDWTEGASWTTTDGSTAWSQPGGDAHPDAVAASPFSGVNTWMTWDLTALVDKWVKGSLPNQGLQVRLGAGLSSLTLVSSDSSTPSQRPKLTVSFLPPCGWTPPDITVTLGPLADTDIDYDVPTTNFGSQPDLYLSQGYPAHPLLQFDLAGINSGSVVKSASLRLYFGSLQVNAKSASKTTKNLTLNVHAVTKSWKELEATWKKRIISSNWTTQGGDYRSTSVTSMTLSKNSTPGTWLEFDVTPLVQEWVDGVTANNGLILETPTSSTEELIFSSREAASNPPELVVTYK
;
A
#
# COMPACT_ATOMS: atom_id res chain seq x y z
N MET A 1 -83.63 71.91 -53.44
CA MET A 1 -82.98 70.58 -53.37
C MET A 1 -81.53 70.76 -52.91
N PRO A 2 -81.02 69.95 -51.97
CA PRO A 2 -79.80 70.24 -51.22
C PRO A 2 -78.55 69.60 -51.85
N THR A 3 -77.39 70.24 -51.71
CA THR A 3 -76.07 69.63 -51.90
C THR A 3 -75.28 69.71 -50.58
N ARG A 4 -75.20 68.58 -49.88
CA ARG A 4 -74.41 68.37 -48.66
C ARG A 4 -72.92 68.27 -49.02
N ARG A 5 -72.08 69.07 -48.35
CA ARG A 5 -70.62 68.88 -48.30
C ARG A 5 -70.29 67.66 -47.42
N GLY A 6 -69.62 66.67 -47.98
CA GLY A 6 -69.09 65.51 -47.25
C GLY A 6 -67.85 65.90 -46.44
N THR A 7 -67.98 65.86 -45.13
CA THR A 7 -66.95 66.09 -44.11
C THR A 7 -66.00 64.89 -43.97
N GLY A 8 -64.73 65.18 -43.67
CA GLY A 8 -63.64 64.21 -43.55
C GLY A 8 -63.82 63.15 -42.46
N PHE A 9 -63.45 61.91 -42.79
CA PHE A 9 -63.41 60.76 -41.88
C PHE A 9 -62.20 59.84 -42.11
N ILE A 10 -61.15 60.31 -42.81
CA ILE A 10 -59.97 59.48 -43.14
C ILE A 10 -58.82 59.64 -42.12
N LEU A 11 -58.79 60.72 -41.34
CA LEU A 11 -57.69 60.98 -40.39
C LEU A 11 -57.75 60.11 -39.13
N LEU A 12 -58.94 59.83 -38.59
CA LEU A 12 -59.08 59.05 -37.35
C LEU A 12 -58.61 57.59 -37.50
N PRO A 13 -58.99 56.85 -38.56
CA PRO A 13 -58.52 55.47 -38.75
C PRO A 13 -57.00 55.40 -38.99
N VAL A 14 -56.45 56.38 -39.71
CA VAL A 14 -55.00 56.43 -40.03
C VAL A 14 -54.18 56.76 -38.78
N VAL A 15 -54.64 57.71 -37.95
CA VAL A 15 -53.97 58.02 -36.67
C VAL A 15 -54.04 56.83 -35.72
N LEU A 16 -55.19 56.16 -35.61
CA LEU A 16 -55.32 54.94 -34.80
C LEU A 16 -54.37 53.85 -35.29
N LEU A 17 -54.30 53.59 -36.60
CA LEU A 17 -53.39 52.61 -37.18
C LEU A 17 -51.92 52.97 -36.89
N LEU A 18 -51.52 54.22 -37.07
CA LEU A 18 -50.16 54.69 -36.80
C LEU A 18 -49.80 54.59 -35.31
N THR A 19 -50.72 54.92 -34.42
CA THR A 19 -50.51 54.75 -32.97
C THR A 19 -50.38 53.29 -32.56
N LEU A 20 -51.13 52.39 -33.22
CA LEU A 20 -51.10 50.96 -32.93
C LEU A 20 -49.80 50.33 -33.46
N VAL A 21 -49.32 50.77 -34.63
CA VAL A 21 -48.01 50.39 -35.18
C VAL A 21 -46.87 50.94 -34.30
N ALA A 22 -46.95 52.18 -33.83
CA ALA A 22 -45.95 52.76 -32.93
C ALA A 22 -45.93 52.06 -31.56
N ALA A 23 -47.09 51.72 -31.01
CA ALA A 23 -47.19 50.94 -29.77
C ALA A 23 -46.62 49.53 -29.94
N ALA A 24 -46.92 48.85 -31.04
CA ALA A 24 -46.35 47.53 -31.36
C ALA A 24 -44.83 47.58 -31.53
N ALA A 25 -44.30 48.60 -32.23
CA ALA A 25 -42.86 48.80 -32.38
C ALA A 25 -42.17 49.11 -31.04
N TYR A 26 -42.79 49.93 -30.18
CA TYR A 26 -42.27 50.22 -28.84
C TYR A 26 -42.26 48.99 -27.93
N MET A 27 -43.34 48.19 -27.95
CA MET A 27 -43.41 46.94 -27.20
C MET A 27 -42.38 45.93 -27.69
N GLY A 28 -42.24 45.76 -29.02
CA GLY A 28 -41.22 44.90 -29.62
C GLY A 28 -39.80 45.31 -29.23
N ASN A 29 -39.47 46.60 -29.34
CA ASN A 29 -38.15 47.11 -28.95
C ASN A 29 -37.85 46.92 -27.45
N ARG A 30 -38.87 47.09 -26.60
CA ARG A 30 -38.75 46.88 -25.15
C ARG A 30 -38.57 45.40 -24.80
N GLU A 31 -39.31 44.49 -25.44
CA GLU A 31 -39.13 43.05 -25.28
C GLU A 31 -37.75 42.59 -25.75
N THR A 32 -37.27 43.04 -26.91
CA THR A 32 -35.90 42.72 -27.35
C THR A 32 -34.84 43.31 -26.43
N GLY A 33 -35.05 44.53 -25.89
CA GLY A 33 -34.14 45.13 -24.92
C GLY A 33 -34.09 44.36 -23.60
N LEU A 34 -35.25 43.92 -23.09
CA LEU A 34 -35.35 43.08 -21.89
C LEU A 34 -34.75 41.69 -22.11
N ALA A 35 -35.01 41.06 -23.26
CA ALA A 35 -34.44 39.76 -23.61
C ALA A 35 -32.90 39.85 -23.75
N SER A 36 -32.39 40.92 -24.36
CA SER A 36 -30.94 41.16 -24.48
C SER A 36 -30.29 41.43 -23.12
N ALA A 37 -30.94 42.18 -22.23
CA ALA A 37 -30.44 42.45 -20.88
C ALA A 37 -30.45 41.19 -20.00
N MET A 38 -31.50 40.36 -20.11
CA MET A 38 -31.57 39.06 -19.43
C MET A 38 -30.52 38.08 -19.96
N ALA A 39 -30.29 38.05 -21.28
CA ALA A 39 -29.24 37.24 -21.89
C ALA A 39 -27.84 37.70 -21.46
N GLY A 40 -27.59 39.01 -21.41
CA GLY A 40 -26.34 39.59 -20.90
C GLY A 40 -26.09 39.26 -19.43
N GLY A 41 -27.12 39.40 -18.58
CA GLY A 41 -27.02 39.04 -17.16
C GLY A 41 -26.75 37.55 -16.93
N ALA A 42 -27.33 36.67 -17.74
CA ALA A 42 -27.05 35.23 -17.69
C ALA A 42 -25.59 34.93 -18.09
N THR A 43 -25.07 35.56 -19.14
CA THR A 43 -23.66 35.39 -19.54
C THR A 43 -22.69 35.92 -18.50
N ASP A 44 -23.02 37.03 -17.83
CA ASP A 44 -22.19 37.59 -16.76
C ASP A 44 -22.17 36.68 -15.52
N MET A 45 -23.32 36.06 -15.19
CA MET A 45 -23.40 35.03 -14.14
C MET A 45 -22.56 33.78 -14.47
N ASP A 46 -22.59 33.30 -15.72
CA ASP A 46 -21.76 32.17 -16.14
C ASP A 46 -20.27 32.51 -16.04
N LYS A 47 -19.86 33.71 -16.46
CA LYS A 47 -18.47 34.18 -16.29
C LYS A 47 -18.05 34.29 -14.83
N ALA A 48 -18.89 34.86 -13.97
CA ALA A 48 -18.64 34.91 -12.53
C ALA A 48 -18.51 33.49 -11.94
N ARG A 49 -19.30 32.52 -12.42
CA ARG A 49 -19.21 31.12 -12.01
C ARG A 49 -17.90 30.48 -12.45
N TYR A 50 -17.47 30.67 -13.70
CA TYR A 50 -16.17 30.16 -14.16
C TYR A 50 -15.00 30.71 -13.33
N ALA A 51 -15.04 32.01 -12.99
CA ALA A 51 -14.04 32.60 -12.08
C ALA A 51 -14.08 31.94 -10.69
N ALA A 52 -15.28 31.70 -10.13
CA ALA A 52 -15.44 31.00 -8.86
C ALA A 52 -14.91 29.55 -8.92
N GLU A 53 -15.17 28.81 -10.00
CA GLU A 53 -14.66 27.45 -10.21
C GLU A 53 -13.13 27.44 -10.28
N ALA A 54 -12.52 28.40 -10.98
CA ALA A 54 -11.06 28.57 -11.04
C ALA A 54 -10.45 28.82 -9.65
N GLY A 55 -11.04 29.73 -8.86
CA GLY A 55 -10.61 29.98 -7.48
C GLY A 55 -10.70 28.74 -6.59
N LEU A 56 -11.75 27.93 -6.78
CA LEU A 56 -11.95 26.67 -6.05
C LEU A 56 -10.84 25.66 -6.39
N HIS A 57 -10.58 25.45 -7.68
CA HIS A 57 -9.52 24.55 -8.14
C HIS A 57 -8.14 24.99 -7.68
N ARG A 58 -7.82 26.29 -7.77
CA ARG A 58 -6.52 26.82 -7.32
C ARG A 58 -6.32 26.65 -5.82
N THR A 59 -7.38 26.83 -5.03
CA THR A 59 -7.33 26.63 -3.57
C THR A 59 -7.11 25.16 -3.22
N ILE A 60 -7.78 24.22 -3.92
CA ILE A 60 -7.55 22.78 -3.75
C ILE A 60 -6.08 22.42 -4.01
N VAL A 61 -5.52 22.86 -5.14
CA VAL A 61 -4.12 22.59 -5.49
C VAL A 61 -3.17 23.14 -4.43
N GLN A 62 -3.39 24.37 -3.97
CA GLN A 62 -2.58 24.99 -2.94
C GLN A 62 -2.67 24.21 -1.63
N MET A 63 -3.85 23.75 -1.23
CA MET A 63 -4.02 22.93 -0.03
C MET A 63 -3.28 21.60 -0.15
N HIS A 64 -3.45 20.87 -1.26
CA HIS A 64 -2.76 19.60 -1.51
C HIS A 64 -1.24 19.73 -1.50
N SER A 65 -0.70 20.86 -1.98
CA SER A 65 0.74 21.16 -1.88
C SER A 65 1.26 21.27 -0.43
N LYS A 66 0.37 21.53 0.54
CA LYS A 66 0.72 21.67 1.95
C LYS A 66 0.47 20.39 2.77
N GLY A 67 -0.27 19.43 2.22
CA GLY A 67 -0.60 18.17 2.89
C GLY A 67 -1.32 18.34 4.23
N CYS A 68 -1.37 17.30 5.05
CA CYS A 68 -2.17 17.26 6.28
C CYS A 68 -1.85 18.30 7.36
N GLY A 69 -0.58 18.69 7.50
CA GLY A 69 -0.13 19.66 8.51
C GLY A 69 -0.12 21.12 8.03
N GLY A 70 -0.53 21.34 6.78
CA GLY A 70 -0.33 22.58 6.06
C GLY A 70 -1.10 23.77 6.59
N SER A 71 -0.55 24.98 6.49
CA SER A 71 -1.27 26.26 6.67
C SER A 71 -2.05 26.61 5.40
N TYR A 72 -3.30 26.17 5.32
CA TYR A 72 -4.15 26.37 4.15
C TYR A 72 -4.52 27.85 3.93
N PRO A 73 -4.86 28.27 2.69
CA PRO A 73 -5.34 29.60 2.39
C PRO A 73 -6.58 29.94 3.24
N ALA A 74 -6.49 30.96 4.10
CA ALA A 74 -7.59 31.31 5.00
C ALA A 74 -8.10 32.73 4.74
N PHE A 75 -9.40 32.94 4.95
CA PHE A 75 -10.14 34.17 4.64
C PHE A 75 -9.38 35.44 5.05
N PHE A 76 -8.98 35.54 6.33
CA PHE A 76 -8.37 36.77 6.86
C PHE A 76 -6.84 36.86 6.73
N PHE A 77 -6.16 35.77 6.36
CA PHE A 77 -4.70 35.71 6.43
C PHE A 77 -4.04 35.59 5.07
N SER A 78 -4.55 34.70 4.23
CA SER A 78 -3.89 34.28 2.99
C SER A 78 -4.88 33.73 1.97
N PRO A 79 -5.97 34.46 1.63
CA PRO A 79 -6.93 33.99 0.65
C PRO A 79 -6.29 33.90 -0.75
N MET A 80 -6.78 32.97 -1.54
CA MET A 80 -6.44 32.86 -2.95
C MET A 80 -7.27 33.87 -3.74
N GLN A 81 -6.62 34.80 -4.44
CA GLN A 81 -7.32 35.81 -5.22
C GLN A 81 -6.66 36.03 -6.58
N ASP A 82 -7.47 36.34 -7.58
CA ASP A 82 -7.04 36.86 -8.87
C ASP A 82 -8.04 37.92 -9.32
N ASN A 83 -7.52 39.08 -9.73
CA ASN A 83 -8.33 40.24 -10.10
C ASN A 83 -8.45 40.42 -11.62
N ALA A 84 -7.90 39.50 -12.41
CA ALA A 84 -7.88 39.55 -13.87
C ALA A 84 -7.95 38.14 -14.51
N PHE A 85 -8.78 37.25 -13.96
CA PHE A 85 -9.02 35.93 -14.54
C PHE A 85 -10.04 36.03 -15.67
N ASP A 86 -9.55 36.21 -16.90
CA ASP A 86 -10.38 36.35 -18.12
C ASP A 86 -11.47 37.42 -17.96
N ASP A 87 -11.04 38.64 -17.58
CA ASP A 87 -11.88 39.80 -17.23
C ASP A 87 -12.78 39.63 -15.98
N GLY A 88 -12.79 38.44 -15.37
CA GLY A 88 -13.41 38.15 -14.07
C GLY A 88 -12.44 38.28 -12.89
N LYS A 89 -12.99 38.17 -11.69
CA LYS A 89 -12.23 38.13 -10.43
C LYS A 89 -12.68 36.95 -9.59
N TYR A 90 -11.79 36.43 -8.76
CA TYR A 90 -12.20 35.49 -7.73
C TYR A 90 -11.47 35.72 -6.41
N TYR A 91 -12.10 35.25 -5.34
CA TYR A 91 -11.60 35.24 -3.99
C TYR A 91 -12.00 33.92 -3.31
N ALA A 92 -11.03 33.11 -2.90
CA ALA A 92 -11.23 31.75 -2.45
C ALA A 92 -10.38 31.39 -1.21
N TYR A 93 -10.91 30.52 -0.35
CA TYR A 93 -10.28 30.17 0.92
C TYR A 93 -10.81 28.84 1.46
N ALA A 94 -10.02 28.23 2.34
CA ALA A 94 -10.37 27.07 3.14
C ALA A 94 -11.06 27.49 4.44
N GLY A 95 -12.04 26.71 4.88
CA GLY A 95 -12.75 26.87 6.15
C GLY A 95 -11.95 26.43 7.38
N ALA A 96 -10.81 25.77 7.18
CA ALA A 96 -9.89 25.36 8.23
C ALA A 96 -8.44 25.63 7.79
N LEU A 97 -7.56 25.85 8.76
CA LEU A 97 -6.14 26.09 8.50
C LEU A 97 -5.33 24.82 8.28
N SER A 98 -5.80 23.65 8.72
CA SER A 98 -5.12 22.35 8.60
C SER A 98 -6.15 21.20 8.75
N GLY A 99 -5.71 19.95 8.56
CA GLY A 99 -6.55 18.76 8.76
C GLY A 99 -7.28 18.27 7.51
N SER A 100 -8.21 17.33 7.72
CA SER A 100 -9.01 16.65 6.69
C SER A 100 -10.31 16.11 7.32
N PRO A 101 -11.48 16.18 6.65
CA PRO A 101 -11.70 16.90 5.39
C PRO A 101 -11.83 18.41 5.62
N VAL A 102 -11.77 19.19 4.54
CA VAL A 102 -11.87 20.66 4.59
C VAL A 102 -12.97 21.15 3.66
N THR A 103 -13.67 22.22 4.07
CA THR A 103 -14.63 22.92 3.22
C THR A 103 -13.95 24.11 2.55
N ILE A 104 -14.19 24.32 1.26
CA ILE A 104 -13.63 25.42 0.47
C ILE A 104 -14.75 26.33 0.00
N TYR A 105 -14.50 27.63 0.07
CA TYR A 105 -15.38 28.68 -0.43
C TYR A 105 -14.66 29.45 -1.53
N SER A 106 -15.35 29.74 -2.62
CA SER A 106 -14.82 30.57 -3.71
C SER A 106 -15.90 31.49 -4.25
N THR A 107 -15.67 32.79 -4.19
CA THR A 107 -16.56 33.81 -4.74
C THR A 107 -15.95 34.35 -6.02
N GLY A 108 -16.65 34.22 -7.13
CA GLY A 108 -16.29 34.82 -8.42
C GLY A 108 -17.18 36.00 -8.76
N THR A 109 -16.62 37.02 -9.37
CA THR A 109 -17.34 38.23 -9.80
C THR A 109 -16.97 38.62 -11.23
N TYR A 110 -17.95 39.14 -11.97
CA TYR A 110 -17.78 39.69 -13.32
C TYR A 110 -18.84 40.79 -13.53
N GLY A 111 -18.40 42.03 -13.79
CA GLY A 111 -19.31 43.19 -13.75
C GLY A 111 -19.99 43.31 -12.38
N ASP A 112 -21.33 43.36 -12.36
CA ASP A 112 -22.15 43.34 -11.15
C ASP A 112 -22.55 41.93 -10.70
N ALA A 113 -22.27 40.89 -11.50
CA ALA A 113 -22.58 39.51 -11.18
C ALA A 113 -21.60 38.96 -10.12
N SER A 114 -22.13 38.19 -9.17
CA SER A 114 -21.36 37.55 -8.10
C SER A 114 -21.95 36.20 -7.76
N ILE A 115 -21.11 35.18 -7.61
CA ILE A 115 -21.52 33.84 -7.22
C ILE A 115 -20.49 33.21 -6.29
N THR A 116 -20.98 32.54 -5.23
CA THR A 116 -20.15 31.80 -4.29
C THR A 116 -20.39 30.31 -4.44
N LEU A 117 -19.32 29.57 -4.68
CA LEU A 117 -19.30 28.11 -4.71
C LEU A 117 -18.72 27.58 -3.42
N THR A 118 -19.38 26.56 -2.86
CA THR A 118 -18.90 25.84 -1.68
C THR A 118 -18.61 24.40 -2.06
N ARG A 119 -17.40 23.92 -1.77
CA ARG A 119 -17.05 22.49 -1.88
C ARG A 119 -16.82 21.94 -0.49
N GLN A 120 -17.73 21.10 -0.04
CA GLN A 120 -17.62 20.40 1.24
C GLN A 120 -16.81 19.10 1.09
N ASN A 121 -16.31 18.59 2.22
CA ASN A 121 -15.68 17.28 2.32
C ASN A 121 -14.48 17.07 1.39
N VAL A 122 -13.64 18.08 1.17
CA VAL A 122 -12.41 17.92 0.37
C VAL A 122 -11.39 17.12 1.20
N PRO A 123 -11.05 15.89 0.81
CA PRO A 123 -10.08 15.10 1.53
C PRO A 123 -8.66 15.63 1.27
N MET A 124 -7.90 15.68 2.35
CA MET A 124 -6.47 15.93 2.35
C MET A 124 -5.72 14.63 2.61
N HIS A 125 -4.54 14.52 2.03
CA HIS A 125 -3.69 13.34 2.08
C HIS A 125 -2.31 13.69 2.63
N GLN A 126 -1.61 12.66 3.09
CA GLN A 126 -0.21 12.79 3.49
C GLN A 126 0.66 13.10 2.27
N ALA A 127 1.81 13.74 2.49
CA ALA A 127 2.71 14.13 1.40
C ALA A 127 3.54 12.96 0.85
N THR A 128 3.69 11.89 1.64
CA THR A 128 4.50 10.73 1.28
C THR A 128 3.65 9.69 0.57
N THR A 129 4.11 9.22 -0.58
CA THR A 129 3.49 8.10 -1.30
C THR A 129 3.87 6.78 -0.62
N THR A 130 2.88 5.96 -0.31
CA THR A 130 3.05 4.58 0.16
C THR A 130 2.82 3.63 -1.00
N THR A 131 3.66 2.60 -1.14
CA THR A 131 3.50 1.57 -2.17
C THR A 131 3.35 0.21 -1.52
N ILE A 132 2.33 -0.53 -1.94
CA ILE A 132 2.11 -1.92 -1.54
C ILE A 132 2.08 -2.81 -2.77
N THR A 133 2.53 -4.05 -2.63
CA THR A 133 2.36 -5.08 -3.67
C THR A 133 1.44 -6.16 -3.14
N LEU A 134 0.35 -6.36 -3.86
CA LEU A 134 -0.65 -7.37 -3.59
C LEU A 134 -0.37 -8.54 -4.53
N GLN A 135 -0.16 -9.71 -3.98
CA GLN A 135 -0.30 -10.96 -4.73
C GLN A 135 -1.62 -11.60 -4.29
N PRO A 136 -2.24 -12.42 -5.14
CA PRO A 136 -3.36 -13.23 -4.68
C PRO A 136 -2.88 -14.08 -3.50
N GLY A 137 -3.66 -14.10 -2.41
CA GLY A 137 -3.33 -14.87 -1.21
C GLY A 137 -3.39 -16.38 -1.46
N SER A 138 -3.34 -17.19 -0.40
CA SER A 138 -3.53 -18.64 -0.49
C SER A 138 -4.93 -19.06 -0.96
N GLU A 139 -5.89 -18.12 -1.04
CA GLU A 139 -7.24 -18.35 -1.59
C GLU A 139 -7.38 -17.95 -3.07
N GLY A 140 -6.29 -17.60 -3.75
CA GLY A 140 -6.23 -17.55 -5.20
C GLY A 140 -7.04 -16.45 -5.87
N PHE A 141 -8.35 -16.34 -5.74
CA PHE A 141 -9.25 -15.49 -6.54
C PHE A 141 -8.75 -15.22 -7.98
N ASP A 142 -8.25 -16.29 -8.62
CA ASP A 142 -8.01 -16.35 -10.04
C ASP A 142 -8.47 -17.72 -10.58
N THR A 143 -8.90 -17.70 -11.83
CA THR A 143 -9.36 -18.89 -12.57
C THR A 143 -9.48 -18.49 -14.03
N TYR A 144 -9.84 -19.41 -14.92
CA TYR A 144 -10.21 -19.04 -16.28
C TYR A 144 -11.47 -19.75 -16.74
N LEU A 145 -12.32 -18.99 -17.42
CA LEU A 145 -13.54 -19.50 -18.02
C LEU A 145 -13.18 -20.09 -19.37
N LYS A 146 -13.45 -21.38 -19.62
CA LYS A 146 -13.22 -21.98 -20.94
C LYS A 146 -14.48 -22.65 -21.45
N SER A 147 -14.78 -22.46 -22.74
CA SER A 147 -15.98 -22.95 -23.42
C SER A 147 -16.31 -24.44 -23.25
N THR A 148 -15.36 -25.27 -22.79
CA THR A 148 -15.61 -26.67 -22.41
C THR A 148 -16.46 -26.82 -21.14
N GLY A 149 -16.62 -25.76 -20.34
CA GLY A 149 -17.50 -25.71 -19.17
C GLY A 149 -16.89 -26.21 -17.85
N ALA A 150 -15.65 -26.70 -17.85
CA ALA A 150 -14.98 -27.10 -16.62
C ALA A 150 -14.56 -25.89 -15.76
N ASN A 151 -14.35 -26.15 -14.48
CA ASN A 151 -13.74 -25.22 -13.53
C ASN A 151 -12.22 -25.44 -13.48
N TYR A 152 -11.45 -24.36 -13.32
CA TYR A 152 -9.99 -24.37 -13.41
C TYR A 152 -9.30 -23.58 -12.29
N SER A 153 -9.92 -23.43 -11.12
CA SER A 153 -9.30 -22.68 -10.02
C SER A 153 -7.99 -23.28 -9.51
N SER A 154 -7.85 -24.62 -9.53
CA SER A 154 -6.61 -25.27 -9.10
C SER A 154 -5.53 -25.38 -10.19
N SER A 155 -5.74 -24.70 -11.32
CA SER A 155 -4.77 -24.69 -12.42
C SER A 155 -3.59 -23.80 -12.06
N ASP A 156 -2.36 -24.27 -12.29
CA ASP A 156 -1.11 -23.50 -12.10
C ASP A 156 -0.89 -22.37 -13.15
N SER A 157 -1.85 -22.26 -14.08
CA SER A 157 -1.82 -21.34 -15.19
C SER A 157 -3.21 -20.85 -15.57
N LEU A 158 -3.27 -19.62 -16.07
CA LEU A 158 -4.45 -18.93 -16.58
C LEU A 158 -4.39 -18.89 -18.10
N VAL A 159 -5.34 -19.56 -18.76
CA VAL A 159 -5.37 -19.67 -20.22
C VAL A 159 -6.38 -18.69 -20.82
N ALA A 160 -5.91 -17.83 -21.72
CA ALA A 160 -6.75 -17.02 -22.59
C ALA A 160 -6.64 -17.51 -24.04
N ASN A 161 -7.80 -17.72 -24.67
CA ASN A 161 -7.91 -18.08 -26.09
C ASN A 161 -8.92 -17.16 -26.74
N ALA A 162 -8.64 -16.72 -27.97
CA ALA A 162 -9.55 -15.84 -28.71
C ALA A 162 -10.98 -16.43 -28.75
N GLY A 163 -11.91 -15.73 -28.09
CA GLY A 163 -13.33 -16.07 -28.04
C GLY A 163 -13.72 -17.32 -27.23
N THR A 164 -12.78 -18.07 -26.67
CA THR A 164 -13.07 -19.41 -26.12
C THR A 164 -12.48 -19.69 -24.73
N ALA A 165 -11.55 -18.86 -24.26
CA ALA A 165 -11.08 -18.90 -22.88
C ALA A 165 -10.73 -17.50 -22.33
N PHE A 166 -11.16 -17.19 -21.11
CA PHE A 166 -11.01 -15.88 -20.48
C PHE A 166 -10.57 -16.01 -19.01
N PRO A 167 -9.32 -15.65 -18.68
CA PRO A 167 -8.86 -15.51 -17.31
C PRO A 167 -9.68 -14.49 -16.52
N LEU A 168 -9.95 -14.80 -15.26
CA LEU A 168 -10.49 -13.92 -14.24
C LEU A 168 -9.45 -13.77 -13.13
N ILE A 169 -9.23 -12.54 -12.67
CA ILE A 169 -8.30 -12.23 -11.58
C ILE A 169 -8.92 -11.14 -10.70
N ARG A 170 -8.88 -11.31 -9.37
CA ARG A 170 -9.30 -10.29 -8.40
C ARG A 170 -8.26 -10.13 -7.29
N TYR A 171 -8.08 -8.90 -6.82
CA TYR A 171 -7.19 -8.57 -5.70
C TYR A 171 -8.01 -7.99 -4.55
N ASP A 172 -7.69 -8.37 -3.32
CA ASP A 172 -8.18 -7.70 -2.13
C ASP A 172 -7.42 -6.37 -1.94
N LEU A 173 -8.18 -5.28 -1.81
CA LEU A 173 -7.65 -3.93 -1.64
C LEU A 173 -7.75 -3.44 -0.19
N ALA A 174 -8.12 -4.29 0.77
CA ALA A 174 -8.25 -3.91 2.18
C ALA A 174 -6.96 -3.34 2.79
N ALA A 175 -5.79 -3.70 2.25
CA ALA A 175 -4.51 -3.13 2.63
C ALA A 175 -4.31 -1.67 2.16
N VAL A 176 -5.11 -1.19 1.20
CA VAL A 176 -5.17 0.23 0.83
C VAL A 176 -6.20 0.92 1.73
N PRO A 177 -5.79 1.90 2.56
CA PRO A 177 -6.70 2.55 3.49
C PRO A 177 -7.85 3.27 2.77
N ALA A 178 -9.06 3.14 3.29
CA ALA A 178 -10.22 3.85 2.76
C ALA A 178 -9.99 5.37 2.76
N GLY A 179 -10.33 6.03 1.65
CA GLY A 179 -10.10 7.47 1.46
C GLY A 179 -8.70 7.85 0.95
N SER A 180 -7.82 6.88 0.71
CA SER A 180 -6.54 7.11 0.01
C SER A 180 -6.76 7.61 -1.41
N HIS A 181 -5.83 8.40 -1.92
CA HIS A 181 -5.77 8.76 -3.33
C HIS A 181 -4.74 7.90 -4.03
N VAL A 182 -5.17 7.07 -4.98
CA VAL A 182 -4.27 6.19 -5.73
C VAL A 182 -3.53 7.04 -6.77
N THR A 183 -2.20 7.01 -6.72
CA THR A 183 -1.32 7.75 -7.63
C THR A 183 -0.78 6.87 -8.75
N ALA A 184 -0.62 5.57 -8.51
CA ALA A 184 -0.32 4.58 -9.53
C ALA A 184 -0.87 3.21 -9.14
N ALA A 185 -1.36 2.44 -10.11
CA ALA A 185 -1.65 1.02 -9.90
C ALA A 185 -1.27 0.21 -11.15
N THR A 186 -0.42 -0.79 -10.99
CA THR A 186 0.08 -1.63 -12.10
C THR A 186 -0.21 -3.10 -11.83
N LEU A 187 -1.03 -3.72 -12.68
CA LEU A 187 -1.18 -5.19 -12.71
C LEU A 187 -0.05 -5.78 -13.55
N SER A 188 0.59 -6.84 -13.05
CA SER A 188 1.63 -7.58 -13.74
C SER A 188 1.29 -9.07 -13.78
N GLY A 189 1.30 -9.66 -14.97
CA GLY A 189 1.15 -11.11 -15.18
C GLY A 189 2.37 -11.69 -15.89
N TYR A 190 2.86 -12.85 -15.45
CA TYR A 190 4.00 -13.52 -16.07
C TYR A 190 3.51 -14.46 -17.18
N ALA A 191 3.89 -14.19 -18.42
CA ALA A 191 3.46 -14.98 -19.58
C ALA A 191 4.45 -16.10 -19.88
N ILE A 192 3.96 -17.33 -19.93
CA ILE A 192 4.74 -18.55 -20.22
C ILE A 192 4.41 -19.17 -21.58
N GLY A 193 3.36 -18.67 -22.26
CA GLY A 193 3.00 -19.09 -23.61
C GLY A 193 2.25 -18.00 -24.34
N VAL A 194 2.56 -17.78 -25.62
CA VAL A 194 1.87 -16.82 -26.49
C VAL A 194 1.78 -17.39 -27.90
N GLY A 195 0.60 -17.30 -28.50
CA GLY A 195 0.36 -17.65 -29.90
C GLY A 195 0.07 -16.41 -30.74
N GLY A 196 1.08 -15.85 -31.39
CA GLY A 196 0.97 -14.67 -32.27
C GLY A 196 1.43 -13.37 -31.61
N SER A 197 0.93 -12.24 -32.10
CA SER A 197 1.25 -10.91 -31.58
C SER A 197 0.05 -9.98 -31.73
N GLY A 198 -0.27 -9.21 -30.70
CA GLY A 198 -1.47 -8.37 -30.71
C GLY A 198 -1.69 -7.70 -29.36
N SER A 199 -2.90 -7.21 -29.12
CA SER A 199 -3.25 -6.53 -27.86
C SER A 199 -3.85 -7.49 -26.85
N VAL A 200 -3.50 -7.35 -25.58
CA VAL A 200 -4.20 -8.01 -24.46
C VAL A 200 -4.93 -6.94 -23.65
N ALA A 201 -6.26 -7.05 -23.61
CA ALA A 201 -7.14 -6.10 -22.95
C ALA A 201 -7.67 -6.66 -21.63
N LEU A 202 -7.83 -5.77 -20.66
CA LEU A 202 -8.49 -6.04 -19.39
C LEU A 202 -9.87 -5.40 -19.42
N HIS A 203 -10.87 -6.16 -19.01
CA HIS A 203 -12.25 -5.71 -18.87
C HIS A 203 -12.67 -5.87 -17.42
N ARG A 204 -13.43 -4.90 -16.89
CA ARG A 204 -13.98 -5.02 -15.54
C ARG A 204 -15.09 -6.07 -15.53
N VAL A 205 -15.04 -7.00 -14.59
CA VAL A 205 -16.16 -7.92 -14.35
C VAL A 205 -17.29 -7.15 -13.65
N THR A 206 -18.54 -7.38 -14.03
CA THR A 206 -19.70 -6.63 -13.51
C THR A 206 -20.55 -7.43 -12.52
N ARG A 207 -20.30 -8.73 -12.38
CA ARG A 207 -20.97 -9.63 -11.43
C ARG A 207 -19.94 -10.30 -10.52
N ASP A 208 -20.31 -10.53 -9.28
CA ASP A 208 -19.46 -11.27 -8.33
C ASP A 208 -19.28 -12.72 -8.77
N TRP A 209 -18.18 -13.34 -8.33
CA TRP A 209 -17.82 -14.70 -8.67
C TRP A 209 -16.92 -15.31 -7.59
N THR A 210 -16.92 -16.64 -7.54
CA THR A 210 -16.03 -17.43 -6.69
C THR A 210 -15.08 -18.24 -7.55
N GLU A 211 -14.04 -18.81 -6.95
CA GLU A 211 -13.15 -19.73 -7.66
C GLU A 211 -13.86 -20.91 -8.32
N GLY A 212 -15.08 -21.26 -7.89
CA GLY A 212 -15.94 -22.24 -8.55
C GLY A 212 -16.51 -21.81 -9.91
N ALA A 213 -16.18 -20.60 -10.40
CA ALA A 213 -16.64 -20.09 -11.67
C ALA A 213 -16.28 -21.03 -12.84
N SER A 214 -17.20 -21.16 -13.78
CA SER A 214 -17.07 -21.92 -15.02
C SER A 214 -17.58 -21.08 -16.20
N TRP A 215 -17.50 -21.60 -17.41
CA TRP A 215 -18.02 -20.90 -18.59
C TRP A 215 -19.48 -20.48 -18.46
N THR A 216 -20.30 -21.25 -17.75
CA THR A 216 -21.75 -21.04 -17.65
C THR A 216 -22.19 -20.51 -16.29
N THR A 217 -21.39 -20.66 -15.24
CA THR A 217 -21.76 -20.28 -13.87
C THR A 217 -20.71 -19.42 -13.16
N THR A 218 -21.15 -18.52 -12.27
CA THR A 218 -20.30 -17.59 -11.51
C THR A 218 -19.65 -18.24 -10.28
N ASP A 219 -20.26 -19.31 -9.76
CA ASP A 219 -19.90 -19.94 -8.49
C ASP A 219 -20.03 -21.48 -8.53
N GLY A 220 -20.24 -22.06 -9.72
CA GLY A 220 -20.54 -23.48 -9.92
C GLY A 220 -22.05 -23.79 -10.02
N SER A 221 -22.94 -22.85 -9.68
CA SER A 221 -24.39 -23.05 -9.64
C SER A 221 -25.20 -21.91 -10.27
N THR A 222 -24.85 -20.66 -10.00
CA THR A 222 -25.54 -19.46 -10.47
C THR A 222 -25.07 -19.13 -11.88
N ALA A 223 -25.98 -19.00 -12.85
CA ALA A 223 -25.60 -18.71 -14.23
C ALA A 223 -25.07 -17.27 -14.42
N TRP A 224 -24.12 -17.11 -15.34
CA TRP A 224 -23.79 -15.81 -15.93
C TRP A 224 -24.99 -15.26 -16.74
N SER A 225 -24.96 -13.97 -17.07
CA SER A 225 -25.97 -13.39 -17.97
C SER A 225 -25.79 -13.91 -19.40
N GLN A 226 -24.55 -14.21 -19.80
CA GLN A 226 -24.17 -14.93 -21.01
C GLN A 226 -22.97 -15.86 -20.72
N PRO A 227 -22.82 -16.99 -21.44
CA PRO A 227 -21.64 -17.82 -21.29
C PRO A 227 -20.34 -17.05 -21.58
N GLY A 228 -19.29 -17.32 -20.81
CA GLY A 228 -18.01 -16.62 -20.92
C GLY A 228 -17.84 -15.42 -19.98
N GLY A 229 -18.75 -15.19 -19.05
CA GLY A 229 -18.61 -14.22 -17.97
C GLY A 229 -19.20 -12.84 -18.27
N ASP A 230 -19.69 -12.19 -17.21
CA ASP A 230 -20.28 -10.85 -17.28
C ASP A 230 -19.20 -9.77 -17.18
N ALA A 231 -18.57 -9.44 -18.31
CA ALA A 231 -17.58 -8.38 -18.42
C ALA A 231 -18.14 -7.11 -19.08
N HIS A 232 -17.67 -5.95 -18.62
CA HIS A 232 -17.98 -4.67 -19.23
C HIS A 232 -17.42 -4.61 -20.67
N PRO A 233 -18.17 -4.09 -21.66
CA PRO A 233 -17.74 -4.08 -23.05
C PRO A 233 -16.47 -3.24 -23.28
N ASP A 234 -16.35 -2.10 -22.59
CA ASP A 234 -15.16 -1.26 -22.69
C ASP A 234 -13.99 -1.85 -21.89
N ALA A 235 -12.82 -1.90 -22.52
CA ALA A 235 -11.57 -2.24 -21.85
C ALA A 235 -11.15 -1.11 -20.91
N VAL A 236 -10.68 -1.48 -19.72
CA VAL A 236 -10.11 -0.55 -18.73
C VAL A 236 -8.63 -0.30 -18.97
N ALA A 237 -7.95 -1.24 -19.62
CA ALA A 237 -6.56 -1.14 -20.05
C ALA A 237 -6.31 -2.11 -21.21
N ALA A 238 -5.37 -1.79 -22.09
CA ALA A 238 -4.95 -2.67 -23.16
C ALA A 238 -3.47 -2.41 -23.50
N SER A 239 -2.70 -3.48 -23.67
CA SER A 239 -1.26 -3.41 -23.95
C SER A 239 -0.91 -4.34 -25.12
N PRO A 240 -0.07 -3.91 -26.09
CA PRO A 240 0.47 -4.81 -27.09
C PRO A 240 1.42 -5.82 -26.44
N PHE A 241 1.38 -7.08 -26.90
CA PHE A 241 2.18 -8.15 -26.33
C PHE A 241 2.55 -9.22 -27.36
N SER A 242 3.78 -9.72 -27.24
CA SER A 242 4.33 -10.81 -28.07
C SER A 242 5.43 -11.61 -27.34
N GLY A 243 5.69 -11.32 -26.06
CA GLY A 243 6.79 -11.91 -25.30
C GLY A 243 6.42 -13.23 -24.63
N VAL A 244 7.39 -14.12 -24.48
CA VAL A 244 7.25 -15.39 -23.72
C VAL A 244 8.31 -15.42 -22.63
N ASN A 245 8.01 -16.02 -21.49
CA ASN A 245 8.83 -16.02 -20.27
C ASN A 245 9.16 -14.62 -19.77
N THR A 246 8.19 -13.71 -19.86
CA THR A 246 8.35 -12.31 -19.48
C THR A 246 7.09 -11.74 -18.84
N TRP A 247 7.26 -10.65 -18.10
CA TRP A 247 6.16 -9.89 -17.52
C TRP A 247 5.45 -9.07 -18.59
N MET A 248 4.12 -9.06 -18.50
CA MET A 248 3.23 -8.09 -19.12
C MET A 248 2.62 -7.21 -18.05
N THR A 249 2.43 -5.93 -18.34
CA THR A 249 1.89 -4.96 -17.40
C THR A 249 0.72 -4.16 -17.98
N TRP A 250 -0.18 -3.74 -17.08
CA TRP A 250 -1.29 -2.86 -17.39
C TRP A 250 -1.40 -1.77 -16.32
N ASP A 251 -1.59 -0.53 -16.75
CA ASP A 251 -1.93 0.58 -15.88
C ASP A 251 -3.42 0.55 -15.54
N LEU A 252 -3.72 0.39 -14.26
CA LEU A 252 -5.07 0.35 -13.69
C LEU A 252 -5.32 1.51 -12.72
N THR A 253 -4.48 2.54 -12.71
CA THR A 253 -4.51 3.64 -11.73
C THR A 253 -5.92 4.22 -11.56
N ALA A 254 -6.58 4.57 -12.67
CA ALA A 254 -7.92 5.16 -12.64
C ALA A 254 -9.01 4.19 -12.17
N LEU A 255 -8.86 2.88 -12.41
CA LEU A 255 -9.82 1.88 -11.98
C LEU A 255 -9.67 1.57 -10.49
N VAL A 256 -8.44 1.37 -10.02
CA VAL A 256 -8.14 1.09 -8.62
C VAL A 256 -8.51 2.29 -7.74
N ASP A 257 -8.28 3.53 -8.19
CA ASP A 257 -8.76 4.73 -7.48
C ASP A 257 -10.30 4.71 -7.30
N LYS A 258 -11.05 4.29 -8.33
CA LYS A 258 -12.51 4.17 -8.25
C LYS A 258 -12.97 3.06 -7.31
N TRP A 259 -12.26 1.93 -7.27
CA TRP A 259 -12.51 0.82 -6.33
C TRP A 259 -12.23 1.23 -4.88
N VAL A 260 -11.08 1.85 -4.60
CA VAL A 260 -10.69 2.32 -3.26
C VAL A 260 -11.66 3.39 -2.74
N LYS A 261 -12.19 4.24 -3.63
CA LYS A 261 -13.22 5.25 -3.28
C LYS A 261 -14.64 4.69 -3.18
N GLY A 262 -14.85 3.40 -3.47
CA GLY A 262 -16.17 2.77 -3.45
C GLY A 262 -17.14 3.24 -4.54
N SER A 263 -16.66 4.01 -5.52
CA SER A 263 -17.48 4.50 -6.65
C SER A 263 -17.81 3.41 -7.66
N LEU A 264 -17.03 2.33 -7.67
CA LEU A 264 -17.28 1.09 -8.41
C LEU A 264 -17.01 -0.11 -7.52
N PRO A 265 -17.80 -1.20 -7.62
CA PRO A 265 -17.49 -2.44 -6.93
C PRO A 265 -16.25 -3.12 -7.54
N ASN A 266 -15.42 -3.71 -6.69
CA ASN A 266 -14.29 -4.54 -7.10
C ASN A 266 -14.73 -5.99 -7.31
N GLN A 267 -15.15 -6.31 -8.54
CA GLN A 267 -15.47 -7.69 -8.96
C GLN A 267 -14.33 -8.34 -9.76
N GLY A 268 -13.14 -7.74 -9.76
CA GLY A 268 -12.01 -8.22 -10.53
C GLY A 268 -12.05 -7.89 -12.02
N LEU A 269 -11.19 -8.57 -12.76
CA LEU A 269 -10.84 -8.30 -14.14
C LEU A 269 -10.96 -9.58 -14.97
N GLN A 270 -11.43 -9.43 -16.20
CA GLN A 270 -11.39 -10.46 -17.22
C GLN A 270 -10.34 -10.10 -18.28
N VAL A 271 -9.48 -11.04 -18.63
CA VAL A 271 -8.47 -10.89 -19.69
C VAL A 271 -9.06 -11.32 -21.03
N ARG A 272 -8.94 -10.46 -22.04
CA ARG A 272 -9.39 -10.73 -23.42
C ARG A 272 -8.28 -10.46 -24.42
N LEU A 273 -8.17 -11.34 -25.42
CA LEU A 273 -7.22 -11.20 -26.52
C LEU A 273 -7.83 -10.37 -27.65
N GLY A 274 -7.10 -9.35 -28.08
CA GLY A 274 -7.39 -8.58 -29.29
C GLY A 274 -6.93 -9.29 -30.56
N ALA A 275 -7.17 -8.65 -31.70
CA ALA A 275 -6.77 -9.19 -33.00
C ALA A 275 -5.25 -9.47 -33.06
N GLY A 276 -4.88 -10.60 -33.68
CA GLY A 276 -3.49 -11.03 -33.86
C GLY A 276 -2.95 -12.01 -32.79
N LEU A 277 -3.63 -12.14 -31.65
CA LEU A 277 -3.34 -13.15 -30.64
C LEU A 277 -4.36 -14.30 -30.70
N SER A 278 -3.86 -15.53 -30.78
CA SER A 278 -4.68 -16.75 -30.75
C SER A 278 -4.76 -17.35 -29.34
N SER A 279 -3.66 -17.30 -28.59
CA SER A 279 -3.57 -17.79 -27.22
C SER A 279 -2.58 -16.99 -26.38
N LEU A 280 -2.81 -17.00 -25.07
CA LEU A 280 -1.92 -16.48 -24.03
C LEU A 280 -2.06 -17.37 -22.81
N THR A 281 -0.94 -17.76 -22.21
CA THR A 281 -0.89 -18.49 -20.94
C THR A 281 -0.12 -17.65 -19.93
N LEU A 282 -0.80 -17.26 -18.86
CA LEU A 282 -0.20 -16.58 -17.70
C LEU A 282 -0.01 -17.58 -16.56
N VAL A 283 0.95 -17.31 -15.68
CA VAL A 283 1.07 -18.01 -14.40
C VAL A 283 -0.11 -17.63 -13.50
N SER A 284 -0.68 -18.60 -12.75
CA SER A 284 -1.75 -18.35 -11.76
C SER A 284 -1.19 -18.19 -10.34
N SER A 285 -2.07 -17.88 -9.39
CA SER A 285 -1.79 -17.94 -7.95
C SER A 285 -1.32 -19.30 -7.46
N ASP A 286 -1.77 -20.39 -8.09
CA ASP A 286 -1.51 -21.77 -7.67
C ASP A 286 -0.15 -22.30 -8.10
N SER A 287 0.58 -21.54 -8.92
CA SER A 287 1.92 -21.91 -9.35
C SER A 287 2.87 -22.11 -8.17
N SER A 288 3.67 -23.17 -8.22
CA SER A 288 4.73 -23.46 -7.24
C SER A 288 5.91 -22.50 -7.30
N THR A 289 5.90 -21.50 -8.19
CA THR A 289 6.95 -20.49 -8.32
C THR A 289 6.44 -19.10 -7.89
N PRO A 290 6.52 -18.73 -6.59
CA PRO A 290 5.96 -17.48 -6.06
C PRO A 290 6.48 -16.21 -6.75
N SER A 291 7.73 -16.23 -7.20
CA SER A 291 8.36 -15.10 -7.88
C SER A 291 7.75 -14.77 -9.25
N GLN A 292 6.95 -15.67 -9.83
CA GLN A 292 6.27 -15.50 -11.12
C GLN A 292 4.75 -15.28 -11.00
N ARG A 293 4.18 -15.40 -9.80
CA ARG A 293 2.74 -15.24 -9.58
C ARG A 293 2.28 -13.82 -9.92
N PRO A 294 1.07 -13.64 -10.48
CA PRO A 294 0.51 -12.33 -10.80
C PRO A 294 0.55 -11.38 -9.60
N LYS A 295 0.75 -10.09 -9.84
CA LYS A 295 0.79 -9.07 -8.77
C LYS A 295 0.17 -7.75 -9.18
N LEU A 296 -0.47 -7.08 -8.23
CA LEU A 296 -0.96 -5.72 -8.34
C LEU A 296 -0.15 -4.81 -7.42
N THR A 297 0.66 -3.92 -7.98
CA THR A 297 1.40 -2.91 -7.22
C THR A 297 0.59 -1.62 -7.19
N VAL A 298 0.29 -1.10 -5.99
CA VAL A 298 -0.51 0.11 -5.79
C VAL A 298 0.29 1.13 -5.00
N SER A 299 0.47 2.30 -5.58
CA SER A 299 1.03 3.49 -4.94
C SER A 299 -0.10 4.48 -4.66
N PHE A 300 -0.14 5.01 -3.43
CA PHE A 300 -1.19 5.92 -3.00
C PHE A 300 -0.69 6.94 -1.97
N LEU A 301 -1.41 8.07 -1.88
CA LEU A 301 -1.28 9.03 -0.79
C LEU A 301 -2.32 8.66 0.28
N PRO A 302 -1.89 8.28 1.51
CA PRO A 302 -2.81 7.91 2.58
C PRO A 302 -3.65 9.09 3.07
N PRO A 303 -4.84 8.86 3.64
CA PRO A 303 -5.60 9.92 4.28
C PRO A 303 -4.86 10.48 5.51
N CYS A 304 -5.17 11.71 5.88
CA CYS A 304 -4.61 12.31 7.09
C CYS A 304 -4.95 11.49 8.34
N GLY A 305 -3.97 11.36 9.25
CA GLY A 305 -4.12 10.59 10.48
C GLY A 305 -3.95 9.08 10.32
N TRP A 306 -3.87 8.57 9.09
CA TRP A 306 -3.54 7.17 8.87
C TRP A 306 -2.11 6.85 9.29
N THR A 307 -1.93 5.72 9.94
CA THR A 307 -0.61 5.15 10.23
C THR A 307 -0.53 3.77 9.59
N PRO A 308 0.61 3.41 8.98
CA PRO A 308 0.82 2.05 8.50
C PRO A 308 0.55 1.02 9.60
N PRO A 309 -0.07 -0.12 9.28
CA PRO A 309 -0.18 -1.23 10.22
C PRO A 309 1.22 -1.73 10.56
N ASP A 310 1.38 -2.18 11.80
CA ASP A 310 2.62 -2.82 12.23
C ASP A 310 2.76 -4.18 11.52
N ILE A 311 3.96 -4.46 11.01
CA ILE A 311 4.34 -5.71 10.36
C ILE A 311 5.18 -6.51 11.36
N THR A 312 4.78 -7.75 11.66
CA THR A 312 5.56 -8.66 12.49
C THR A 312 6.16 -9.78 11.64
N VAL A 313 7.47 -9.97 11.75
CA VAL A 313 8.21 -11.07 11.14
C VAL A 313 8.91 -11.89 12.23
N THR A 314 8.96 -13.21 12.04
CA THR A 314 9.76 -14.12 12.86
C THR A 314 10.91 -14.63 12.01
N LEU A 315 12.13 -14.36 12.46
CA LEU A 315 13.35 -14.70 11.74
C LEU A 315 14.09 -15.82 12.49
N GLY A 316 14.46 -16.88 11.78
CA GLY A 316 15.41 -17.87 12.29
C GLY A 316 16.86 -17.36 12.20
N PRO A 317 17.79 -17.92 12.98
CA PRO A 317 19.21 -17.54 12.90
C PRO A 317 19.78 -17.90 11.52
N LEU A 318 20.49 -16.95 10.93
CA LEU A 318 21.37 -17.18 9.79
C LEU A 318 22.57 -18.03 10.19
N ALA A 319 23.06 -17.86 11.41
CA ALA A 319 24.18 -18.60 11.99
C ALA A 319 24.09 -18.62 13.52
N ASP A 320 24.46 -19.73 14.14
CA ASP A 320 24.67 -19.86 15.58
C ASP A 320 25.75 -20.88 15.96
N THR A 321 26.42 -20.64 17.08
CA THR A 321 27.39 -21.55 17.70
C THR A 321 27.65 -21.03 19.10
N ASP A 322 28.00 -21.87 20.06
CA ASP A 322 28.67 -21.40 21.26
C ASP A 322 30.20 -21.44 21.09
N ILE A 323 30.88 -20.63 21.89
CA ILE A 323 32.34 -20.68 22.04
C ILE A 323 32.65 -20.97 23.50
N ASP A 324 33.46 -21.99 23.73
CA ASP A 324 33.70 -22.57 25.06
C ASP A 324 35.17 -22.43 25.47
N TYR A 325 35.39 -21.86 26.66
CA TYR A 325 36.70 -21.71 27.27
C TYR A 325 37.44 -23.03 27.52
N ASP A 326 36.73 -24.10 27.91
CA ASP A 326 37.33 -25.38 28.30
C ASP A 326 37.87 -26.16 27.10
N VAL A 327 37.25 -25.97 25.93
CA VAL A 327 37.70 -26.55 24.66
C VAL A 327 37.93 -25.45 23.62
N PRO A 328 38.94 -24.59 23.82
CA PRO A 328 39.00 -23.27 23.22
C PRO A 328 39.37 -23.24 21.73
N THR A 329 39.57 -24.40 21.12
CA THR A 329 39.85 -24.59 19.69
C THR A 329 38.77 -25.42 18.99
N THR A 330 37.74 -25.85 19.71
CA THR A 330 36.63 -26.62 19.17
C THR A 330 35.55 -25.67 18.65
N ASN A 331 34.97 -26.02 17.51
CA ASN A 331 33.82 -25.33 16.93
C ASN A 331 32.56 -26.17 17.19
N PHE A 332 31.45 -25.49 17.47
CA PHE A 332 30.18 -26.13 17.84
C PHE A 332 29.02 -25.79 16.90
N GLY A 333 29.25 -25.09 15.78
CA GLY A 333 28.21 -24.62 14.86
C GLY A 333 27.48 -25.72 14.05
N SER A 334 27.57 -26.97 14.48
CA SER A 334 26.77 -28.09 13.97
C SER A 334 26.15 -28.93 15.10
N GLN A 335 26.28 -28.47 16.35
CA GLN A 335 25.68 -29.12 17.50
C GLN A 335 24.25 -28.62 17.70
N PRO A 336 23.33 -29.47 18.20
CA PRO A 336 21.95 -29.09 18.42
C PRO A 336 21.75 -28.15 19.62
N ASP A 337 22.79 -27.92 20.43
CA ASP A 337 22.72 -27.22 21.70
C ASP A 337 23.68 -26.02 21.73
N LEU A 338 23.25 -24.93 22.37
CA LEU A 338 24.05 -23.74 22.68
C LEU A 338 24.23 -23.61 24.19
N TYR A 339 25.48 -23.51 24.63
CA TYR A 339 25.83 -23.50 26.05
C TYR A 339 26.11 -22.08 26.56
N LEU A 340 25.55 -21.74 27.73
CA LEU A 340 25.81 -20.50 28.45
C LEU A 340 26.16 -20.79 29.91
N SER A 341 27.36 -20.38 30.32
CA SER A 341 27.91 -20.67 31.65
C SER A 341 28.99 -19.65 32.03
N GLN A 342 29.38 -19.61 33.30
CA GLN A 342 30.45 -18.71 33.80
C GLN A 342 31.57 -19.41 34.57
N GLY A 343 31.31 -20.57 35.19
CA GLY A 343 32.35 -21.34 35.87
C GLY A 343 33.45 -21.81 34.92
N TYR A 344 33.03 -22.21 33.72
CA TYR A 344 33.84 -22.48 32.54
C TYR A 344 33.14 -21.77 31.39
N PRO A 345 33.49 -20.51 31.08
CA PRO A 345 32.64 -19.67 30.26
C PRO A 345 32.36 -20.26 28.88
N ALA A 346 31.07 -20.44 28.59
CA ALA A 346 30.56 -20.72 27.26
C ALA A 346 29.65 -19.56 26.84
N HIS A 347 29.87 -19.03 25.64
CA HIS A 347 29.11 -17.90 25.11
C HIS A 347 28.39 -18.29 23.81
N PRO A 348 27.05 -18.32 23.78
CA PRO A 348 26.27 -18.44 22.56
C PRO A 348 26.47 -17.21 21.65
N LEU A 349 26.75 -17.45 20.38
CA LEU A 349 26.76 -16.48 19.28
C LEU A 349 25.57 -16.74 18.37
N LEU A 350 24.84 -15.70 18.00
CA LEU A 350 23.71 -15.79 17.06
C LEU A 350 23.74 -14.64 16.06
N GLN A 351 23.43 -14.89 14.80
CA GLN A 351 23.28 -13.87 13.78
C GLN A 351 21.97 -14.09 13.02
N PHE A 352 21.25 -13.02 12.72
CA PHE A 352 19.97 -13.06 11.99
C PHE A 352 20.06 -12.22 10.72
N ASP A 353 19.41 -12.67 9.65
CA ASP A 353 19.29 -11.89 8.42
C ASP A 353 18.11 -10.91 8.51
N LEU A 354 18.40 -9.62 8.36
CA LEU A 354 17.41 -8.54 8.39
C LEU A 354 17.09 -7.96 7.01
N ALA A 355 17.61 -8.54 5.92
CA ALA A 355 17.43 -8.01 4.57
C ALA A 355 15.96 -7.91 4.12
N GLY A 356 15.06 -8.66 4.77
CA GLY A 356 13.61 -8.56 4.56
C GLY A 356 12.92 -7.37 5.23
N ILE A 357 13.64 -6.61 6.07
CA ILE A 357 13.15 -5.37 6.71
C ILE A 357 13.77 -4.20 5.95
N ASN A 358 12.92 -3.38 5.33
CA ASN A 358 13.38 -2.26 4.51
C ASN A 358 14.12 -1.20 5.34
N SER A 359 15.18 -0.64 4.76
CA SER A 359 15.89 0.51 5.36
C SER A 359 14.94 1.68 5.55
N GLY A 360 14.97 2.31 6.73
CA GLY A 360 14.09 3.43 7.10
C GLY A 360 12.78 3.01 7.79
N SER A 361 12.55 1.71 7.97
CA SER A 361 11.48 1.21 8.85
C SER A 361 11.74 1.58 10.30
N VAL A 362 10.65 1.88 11.02
CA VAL A 362 10.69 2.14 12.46
C VAL A 362 10.38 0.83 13.18
N VAL A 363 11.39 0.25 13.82
CA VAL A 363 11.27 -0.93 14.68
C VAL A 363 10.49 -0.55 15.94
N LYS A 364 9.37 -1.22 16.16
CA LYS A 364 8.49 -1.06 17.33
C LYS A 364 8.90 -1.95 18.48
N SER A 365 9.23 -3.20 18.17
CA SER A 365 9.77 -4.15 19.11
C SER A 365 10.62 -5.17 18.38
N ALA A 366 11.71 -5.62 18.99
CA ALA A 366 12.45 -6.79 18.57
C ALA A 366 12.78 -7.66 19.79
N SER A 367 12.29 -8.90 19.78
CA SER A 367 12.49 -9.87 20.86
C SER A 367 13.34 -11.03 20.36
N LEU A 368 14.56 -11.18 20.91
CA LEU A 368 15.35 -12.39 20.76
C LEU A 368 14.76 -13.45 21.70
N ARG A 369 14.34 -14.58 21.15
CA ARG A 369 13.73 -15.69 21.89
C ARG A 369 14.65 -16.90 21.82
N LEU A 370 15.06 -17.40 22.98
CA LEU A 370 15.87 -18.61 23.13
C LEU A 370 15.12 -19.64 23.96
N TYR A 371 15.06 -20.87 23.48
CA TYR A 371 14.39 -21.94 24.23
C TYR A 371 15.35 -22.54 25.26
N PHE A 372 15.10 -22.29 26.54
CA PHE A 372 15.86 -22.89 27.64
C PHE A 372 15.46 -24.35 27.78
N GLY A 373 16.17 -25.24 27.08
CA GLY A 373 15.78 -26.64 26.91
C GLY A 373 16.29 -27.56 28.02
N SER A 374 17.49 -27.31 28.55
CA SER A 374 18.11 -28.16 29.58
C SER A 374 19.04 -27.37 30.48
N LEU A 375 19.30 -27.93 31.66
CA LEU A 375 20.17 -27.33 32.68
C LEU A 375 21.13 -28.36 33.23
N GLN A 376 22.39 -27.97 33.38
CA GLN A 376 23.35 -28.70 34.20
C GLN A 376 23.78 -27.89 35.42
N VAL A 377 24.04 -28.59 36.54
CA VAL A 377 24.61 -28.03 37.77
C VAL A 377 25.74 -28.95 38.21
N ASN A 378 26.97 -28.43 38.28
CA ASN A 378 28.17 -29.23 38.57
C ASN A 378 28.32 -30.42 37.60
N ALA A 379 28.17 -30.17 36.29
CA ALA A 379 28.26 -31.17 35.22
C ALA A 379 27.26 -32.35 35.36
N LYS A 380 26.10 -32.12 35.96
CA LYS A 380 25.00 -33.10 36.08
C LYS A 380 23.68 -32.45 35.71
N SER A 381 22.82 -33.19 35.02
CA SER A 381 21.46 -32.75 34.69
C SER A 381 20.70 -32.30 35.94
N ALA A 382 20.04 -31.15 35.85
CA ALA A 382 19.26 -30.58 36.93
C ALA A 382 17.88 -30.13 36.43
N SER A 383 16.88 -30.18 37.30
CA SER A 383 15.51 -29.81 36.95
C SER A 383 15.21 -28.32 37.14
N LYS A 384 16.07 -27.58 37.85
CA LYS A 384 15.88 -26.16 38.14
C LYS A 384 17.16 -25.45 38.58
N THR A 385 17.22 -24.14 38.35
CA THR A 385 18.31 -23.28 38.84
C THR A 385 18.33 -23.24 40.37
N THR A 386 19.52 -23.10 40.92
CA THR A 386 19.84 -23.06 42.35
C THR A 386 20.08 -21.64 42.87
N LYS A 387 20.31 -20.67 41.98
CA LYS A 387 20.49 -19.25 42.27
C LYS A 387 19.85 -18.37 41.19
N ASN A 388 19.84 -17.07 41.44
CA ASN A 388 19.51 -16.08 40.42
C ASN A 388 20.71 -15.93 39.48
N LEU A 389 20.47 -16.01 38.17
CA LEU A 389 21.47 -15.82 37.12
C LEU A 389 21.14 -14.56 36.32
N THR A 390 22.10 -13.65 36.20
CA THR A 390 22.01 -12.53 35.27
C THR A 390 22.49 -13.00 33.90
N LEU A 391 21.66 -12.80 32.87
CA LEU A 391 21.95 -13.12 31.48
C LEU A 391 22.00 -11.81 30.70
N ASN A 392 23.14 -11.53 30.07
CA ASN A 392 23.36 -10.32 29.29
C ASN A 392 23.47 -10.66 27.82
N VAL A 393 22.86 -9.84 26.98
CA VAL A 393 23.01 -9.90 25.53
C VAL A 393 23.84 -8.70 25.09
N HIS A 394 24.87 -8.93 24.29
CA HIS A 394 25.74 -7.89 23.76
C HIS A 394 25.78 -7.92 22.23
N ALA A 395 26.05 -6.77 21.61
CA ALA A 395 26.27 -6.68 20.17
C ALA A 395 27.72 -7.08 19.84
N VAL A 396 27.89 -8.05 18.93
CA VAL A 396 29.22 -8.45 18.45
C VAL A 396 29.78 -7.35 17.54
N THR A 397 31.08 -7.06 17.67
CA THR A 397 31.74 -5.94 16.97
C THR A 397 32.60 -6.38 15.79
N LYS A 398 32.88 -7.68 15.67
CA LYS A 398 33.64 -8.27 14.56
C LYS A 398 32.85 -9.42 13.94
N SER A 399 32.84 -9.49 12.62
CA SER A 399 32.24 -10.62 11.91
C SER A 399 32.93 -11.93 12.28
N TRP A 400 32.14 -13.00 12.30
CA TRP A 400 32.55 -14.37 12.58
C TRP A 400 31.87 -15.31 11.58
N LYS A 401 32.31 -16.56 11.54
CA LYS A 401 31.68 -17.61 10.74
C LYS A 401 31.35 -18.79 11.62
N GLU A 402 30.11 -19.26 11.49
CA GLU A 402 29.54 -20.36 12.26
C GLU A 402 30.42 -21.58 12.39
N LEU A 403 30.89 -22.13 11.27
CA LEU A 403 31.71 -23.36 11.25
C LEU A 403 33.21 -23.12 11.49
N GLU A 404 33.59 -21.90 11.88
CA GLU A 404 34.99 -21.52 12.11
C GLU A 404 35.21 -20.88 13.49
N ALA A 405 34.17 -20.33 14.12
CA ALA A 405 34.27 -19.63 15.38
C ALA A 405 34.56 -20.59 16.53
N THR A 406 35.47 -20.18 17.41
CA THR A 406 35.93 -20.90 18.60
C THR A 406 36.22 -19.85 19.67
N TRP A 407 36.54 -20.26 20.90
CA TRP A 407 36.94 -19.32 21.95
C TRP A 407 38.12 -18.42 21.56
N LYS A 408 39.06 -18.95 20.75
CA LYS A 408 40.26 -18.23 20.31
C LYS A 408 40.10 -17.49 18.98
N LYS A 409 39.29 -18.03 18.07
CA LYS A 409 39.19 -17.57 16.67
C LYS A 409 37.77 -17.19 16.30
N ARG A 410 37.60 -16.07 15.59
CA ARG A 410 36.32 -15.69 14.97
C ARG A 410 36.13 -16.28 13.58
N ILE A 411 37.25 -16.51 12.88
CA ILE A 411 37.38 -17.18 11.58
C ILE A 411 38.74 -17.90 11.55
N ILE A 412 38.94 -18.84 10.63
CA ILE A 412 40.18 -19.65 10.52
C ILE A 412 41.44 -18.78 10.51
N SER A 413 41.39 -17.66 9.77
CA SER A 413 42.52 -16.76 9.53
C SER A 413 42.66 -15.62 10.54
N SER A 414 41.80 -15.50 11.56
CA SER A 414 41.85 -14.38 12.50
C SER A 414 41.34 -14.75 13.89
N ASN A 415 42.10 -14.31 14.90
CA ASN A 415 41.71 -14.43 16.29
C ASN A 415 40.66 -13.37 16.66
N TRP A 416 39.95 -13.60 17.78
CA TRP A 416 39.33 -12.51 18.51
C TRP A 416 40.42 -11.58 19.09
N THR A 417 40.09 -10.31 19.30
CA THR A 417 41.00 -9.37 19.98
C THR A 417 41.10 -9.74 21.46
N THR A 418 39.95 -10.00 22.08
CA THR A 418 39.83 -10.60 23.40
C THR A 418 39.23 -12.00 23.24
N GLN A 419 39.90 -13.03 23.76
CA GLN A 419 39.37 -14.39 23.72
C GLN A 419 38.00 -14.46 24.41
N GLY A 420 37.10 -15.29 23.88
CA GLY A 420 35.70 -15.32 24.32
C GLY A 420 34.77 -14.35 23.58
N GLY A 421 35.26 -13.67 22.54
CA GLY A 421 34.44 -12.86 21.63
C GLY A 421 34.70 -11.36 21.75
N ASP A 422 34.60 -10.64 20.62
CA ASP A 422 34.71 -9.18 20.57
C ASP A 422 33.31 -8.53 20.50
N TYR A 423 32.84 -7.97 21.62
CA TYR A 423 31.50 -7.37 21.73
C TYR A 423 31.52 -6.01 22.45
N ARG A 424 30.43 -5.25 22.35
CA ARG A 424 30.28 -3.96 23.04
C ARG A 424 30.30 -4.15 24.55
N SER A 425 30.96 -3.28 25.30
CA SER A 425 30.99 -3.35 26.76
C SER A 425 29.64 -3.09 27.42
N THR A 426 28.77 -2.33 26.76
CA THR A 426 27.40 -2.07 27.23
C THR A 426 26.48 -3.15 26.68
N SER A 427 25.80 -3.87 27.57
CA SER A 427 24.78 -4.83 27.20
C SER A 427 23.63 -4.16 26.49
N VAL A 428 23.12 -4.81 25.44
CA VAL A 428 21.89 -4.42 24.74
C VAL A 428 20.71 -4.57 25.69
N THR A 429 20.69 -5.67 26.44
CA THR A 429 19.68 -5.97 27.45
C THR A 429 20.22 -6.96 28.48
N SER A 430 19.57 -7.00 29.63
CA SER A 430 19.93 -7.85 30.76
C SER A 430 18.66 -8.43 31.38
N MET A 431 18.66 -9.74 31.61
CA MET A 431 17.58 -10.47 32.27
C MET A 431 18.11 -11.12 33.55
N THR A 432 17.27 -11.20 34.58
CA THR A 432 17.54 -12.07 35.74
C THR A 432 16.68 -13.32 35.66
N LEU A 433 17.31 -14.47 35.38
CA LEU A 433 16.68 -15.77 35.52
C LEU A 433 16.67 -16.15 37.00
N SER A 434 15.47 -16.21 37.57
CA SER A 434 15.30 -16.43 39.02
C SER A 434 15.74 -17.82 39.48
N LYS A 435 16.09 -17.93 40.76
CA LYS A 435 16.28 -19.20 41.45
C LYS A 435 15.01 -20.06 41.33
N ASN A 436 15.19 -21.36 41.12
CA ASN A 436 14.14 -22.36 40.87
C ASN A 436 13.48 -22.26 39.49
N SER A 437 13.99 -21.48 38.54
CA SER A 437 13.53 -21.54 37.15
C SER A 437 13.81 -22.91 36.55
N THR A 438 12.84 -23.46 35.83
CA THR A 438 12.90 -24.79 35.21
C THR A 438 13.16 -24.70 33.70
N PRO A 439 13.90 -25.64 33.10
CA PRO A 439 13.93 -25.80 31.64
C PRO A 439 12.55 -26.08 31.05
N GLY A 440 12.42 -25.92 29.74
CA GLY A 440 11.19 -26.11 28.97
C GLY A 440 10.44 -24.81 28.65
N THR A 441 11.10 -23.65 28.72
CA THR A 441 10.48 -22.33 28.50
C THR A 441 11.28 -21.46 27.55
N TRP A 442 10.59 -20.55 26.85
CA TRP A 442 11.24 -19.47 26.11
C TRP A 442 11.73 -18.39 27.07
N LEU A 443 12.95 -17.93 26.85
CA LEU A 443 13.50 -16.70 27.42
C LEU A 443 13.50 -15.63 26.33
N GLU A 444 13.02 -14.43 26.67
CA GLU A 444 12.82 -13.35 25.70
C GLU A 444 13.62 -12.10 26.10
N PHE A 445 14.44 -11.62 25.18
CA PHE A 445 15.36 -10.51 25.39
C PHE A 445 14.98 -9.36 24.46
N ASP A 446 14.64 -8.21 25.04
CA ASP A 446 14.35 -7.00 24.26
C ASP A 446 15.64 -6.46 23.63
N VAL A 447 15.77 -6.59 22.32
CA VAL A 447 16.89 -6.11 21.51
C VAL A 447 16.47 -5.00 20.55
N THR A 448 15.31 -4.37 20.79
CA THR A 448 14.71 -3.34 19.93
C THR A 448 15.69 -2.25 19.52
N PRO A 449 16.46 -1.62 20.43
CA PRO A 449 17.36 -0.52 20.04
C PRO A 449 18.47 -0.98 19.08
N LEU A 450 19.00 -2.19 19.28
CA LEU A 450 20.06 -2.72 18.43
C LEU A 450 19.55 -3.10 17.03
N VAL A 451 18.36 -3.69 16.95
CA VAL A 451 17.75 -4.02 15.65
C VAL A 451 17.44 -2.75 14.87
N GLN A 452 17.00 -1.68 15.52
CA GLN A 452 16.86 -0.36 14.86
C GLN A 452 18.21 0.14 14.31
N GLU A 453 19.30 0.07 15.08
CA GLU A 453 20.64 0.47 14.59
C GLU A 453 21.08 -0.34 13.35
N TRP A 454 20.75 -1.63 13.31
CA TRP A 454 21.06 -2.49 12.17
C TRP A 454 20.22 -2.15 10.93
N VAL A 455 18.91 -1.93 11.09
CA VAL A 455 18.00 -1.54 10.00
C VAL A 455 18.36 -0.16 9.43
N ASP A 456 18.81 0.77 10.28
CA ASP A 456 19.26 2.10 9.85
C ASP A 456 20.67 2.10 9.26
N GLY A 457 21.40 0.98 9.36
CA GLY A 457 22.78 0.87 8.89
C GLY A 457 23.79 1.67 9.72
N VAL A 458 23.42 2.10 10.93
CA VAL A 458 24.31 2.81 11.88
C VAL A 458 25.42 1.88 12.36
N THR A 459 25.08 0.60 12.55
CA THR A 459 26.00 -0.43 13.03
C THR A 459 25.95 -1.63 12.10
N ALA A 460 27.10 -2.24 11.80
CA ALA A 460 27.16 -3.51 11.09
C ALA A 460 26.52 -4.65 11.92
N ASN A 461 25.62 -5.41 11.32
CA ASN A 461 25.03 -6.60 11.93
C ASN A 461 26.03 -7.77 11.95
N ASN A 462 26.83 -7.86 13.01
CA ASN A 462 27.72 -9.01 13.27
C ASN A 462 27.11 -10.02 14.25
N GLY A 463 25.82 -9.88 14.59
CA GLY A 463 25.12 -10.75 15.54
C GLY A 463 25.24 -10.35 17.00
N LEU A 464 24.79 -11.26 17.86
CA LEU A 464 24.64 -11.17 19.29
C LEU A 464 25.53 -12.20 19.97
N ILE A 465 26.01 -11.86 21.16
CA ILE A 465 26.66 -12.80 22.07
C ILE A 465 25.95 -12.77 23.41
N LEU A 466 25.77 -13.93 24.01
CA LEU A 466 25.23 -14.07 25.36
C LEU A 466 26.35 -14.37 26.35
N GLU A 467 26.31 -13.70 27.50
CA GLU A 467 27.21 -13.95 28.62
C GLU A 467 26.43 -13.87 29.94
N THR A 468 26.96 -14.53 30.96
CA THR A 468 26.45 -14.39 32.34
C THR A 468 27.58 -13.92 33.24
N PRO A 469 27.49 -12.74 33.87
CA PRO A 469 28.52 -12.29 34.80
C PRO A 469 28.40 -13.02 36.15
N THR A 470 27.32 -13.78 36.35
CA THR A 470 27.05 -14.47 37.61
C THR A 470 27.94 -15.69 37.75
N SER A 471 28.86 -15.66 38.71
CA SER A 471 29.70 -16.83 39.02
C SER A 471 28.81 -18.02 39.44
N SER A 472 28.79 -19.06 38.60
CA SER A 472 27.97 -20.25 38.82
C SER A 472 28.57 -21.49 38.18
N THR A 473 28.22 -22.65 38.74
CA THR A 473 28.44 -23.96 38.12
C THR A 473 27.22 -24.43 37.33
N GLU A 474 26.24 -23.53 37.15
CA GLU A 474 25.10 -23.72 36.28
C GLU A 474 25.48 -23.46 34.83
N GLU A 475 25.03 -24.35 33.96
CA GLU A 475 25.15 -24.25 32.52
C GLU A 475 23.76 -24.36 31.92
N LEU A 476 23.33 -23.25 31.32
CA LEU A 476 22.06 -23.12 30.62
C LEU A 476 22.27 -23.65 29.20
N ILE A 477 21.43 -24.58 28.78
CA ILE A 477 21.48 -25.19 27.47
C ILE A 477 20.26 -24.73 26.68
N PHE A 478 20.51 -24.05 25.58
CA PHE A 478 19.50 -23.60 24.63
C PHE A 478 19.50 -24.45 23.38
N SER A 479 18.36 -24.54 22.70
CA SER A 479 18.30 -25.13 21.36
C SER A 479 19.02 -24.21 20.36
N SER A 480 19.84 -24.80 19.48
CA SER A 480 20.44 -24.14 18.31
C SER A 480 19.53 -24.22 17.08
N ARG A 481 19.99 -23.67 15.95
CA ARG A 481 19.42 -23.85 14.62
C ARG A 481 19.40 -25.31 14.17
N GLU A 482 20.35 -26.13 14.59
CA GLU A 482 20.42 -27.56 14.26
C GLU A 482 19.47 -28.42 15.12
N ALA A 483 18.83 -27.84 16.13
CA ALA A 483 17.87 -28.55 16.96
C ALA A 483 16.62 -28.96 16.15
N ALA A 484 16.09 -30.15 16.41
CA ALA A 484 14.88 -30.65 15.75
C ALA A 484 13.61 -29.84 16.07
N SER A 485 13.62 -29.06 17.15
CA SER A 485 12.49 -28.24 17.59
C SER A 485 12.98 -27.05 18.41
N ASN A 486 12.20 -25.97 18.41
CA ASN A 486 12.43 -24.74 19.18
C ASN A 486 13.77 -24.04 18.88
N PRO A 487 14.20 -23.88 17.61
CA PRO A 487 15.41 -23.13 17.29
C PRO A 487 15.27 -21.66 17.72
N PRO A 488 16.36 -20.92 17.89
CA PRO A 488 16.31 -19.49 18.22
C PRO A 488 15.42 -18.70 17.26
N GLU A 489 14.77 -17.65 17.76
CA GLU A 489 13.95 -16.76 16.94
C GLU A 489 14.25 -15.29 17.25
N LEU A 490 14.21 -14.45 16.23
CA LEU A 490 14.13 -13.00 16.38
C LEU A 490 12.77 -12.53 15.85
N VAL A 491 11.89 -12.12 16.76
CA VAL A 491 10.56 -11.61 16.43
C VAL A 491 10.62 -10.09 16.36
N VAL A 492 10.42 -9.53 15.17
CA VAL A 492 10.53 -8.09 14.92
C VAL A 492 9.19 -7.54 14.45
N THR A 493 8.70 -6.53 15.14
CA THR A 493 7.55 -5.73 14.74
C THR A 493 8.04 -4.35 14.30
N TYR A 494 7.71 -3.93 13.09
CA TYR A 494 8.18 -2.67 12.48
C TYR A 494 7.09 -2.03 11.60
N LYS A 495 7.32 -0.78 11.17
CA LYS A 495 6.43 -0.07 10.25
C LYS A 495 7.17 0.83 9.27
#